data_AF-A0A9Q0MS61-F1
#
_entry.id   AF-A0A9Q0MS61-F1
#
_cell.length_a   1.000
_cell.length_b   1.000
_cell.length_c   1.000
_cell.angle_alpha   90.00
_cell.angle_beta   90.00
_cell.angle_gamma   90.00
#
_symmetry.space_group_name_H-M   'P 1'
#
loop_
_entity.id
_entity.type
_entity.pdbx_description
1 polymer ?
#
loop_
_entity_poly.entity_id
_entity_poly.type
_entity_poly.pdbx_seq_one_letter_code
_entity_poly.pdbx_strand_id
1 'polypeptide(L)'
;RMTELKFVIILLSFCVCISSSNGKKAELEEFYRWKQLSFKGLPLDKNHNSSDPFLVTYNNVPMSVSHYKGKLFITVPRRAPGIPSVLYYIPDDLPAGSSPSLKPYPDYKTNELHPEQKPDKKRIVSIYRTRVDDCGKLWFVCTGALEQNGVVQVQPPSIWIIDLETDSVIRRYEIPKDIVEQGRGIISLKIDVQKDKCHEAHAYISDFLHQKIYVYSFEKNRMWSFSHFYLNYEPEFTKFDFDGFKYQWFDGVFSVTLAKRNADGFRRAFFHPMSSNSEFEVSTRTLQNETVSTIPEAYKSHFVKLGNRGPLSQSTLHDFDDKTGSVFFALIAKSAVSCWNSKTLLTPESQGIVAQDDHTMNYPVDLSVYSGTVWTLTNTLPRFIYGKLDTNEYNFRILRGNTKELIKGTVCEPKHFAHGRKVEHDNHEQDVVFPGDIFHEMSEDNEEFIPYNNVPMSVAHYKDKLIITVPRRKPGIPSTLNYVSTNLPQGSSPSLRPYPDAKTNKLHV
;
A
#
# COMPACT_ATOMS: atom_id res chain seq x y z
N ARG A 1 27.58 62.04 -70.96
CA ARG A 1 26.75 62.33 -69.76
C ARG A 1 25.40 61.65 -69.97
N MET A 2 25.25 60.43 -69.44
CA MET A 2 23.99 59.70 -69.34
C MET A 2 24.06 58.97 -68.01
N THR A 3 23.20 59.36 -67.09
CA THR A 3 23.03 58.80 -65.74
C THR A 3 21.98 57.70 -65.82
N GLU A 4 22.37 56.46 -65.54
CA GLU A 4 21.42 55.40 -65.19
C GLU A 4 21.30 55.29 -63.67
N LEU A 5 20.05 55.35 -63.20
CA LEU A 5 19.63 55.28 -61.82
C LEU A 5 19.25 53.81 -61.51
N LYS A 6 20.07 53.09 -60.73
CA LYS A 6 19.72 51.76 -60.23
C LYS A 6 19.06 51.88 -58.86
N PHE A 7 17.78 51.52 -58.78
CA PHE A 7 17.06 51.32 -57.52
C PHE A 7 17.54 50.03 -56.85
N VAL A 8 18.00 50.12 -55.60
CA VAL A 8 18.30 48.98 -54.73
C VAL A 8 17.11 48.77 -53.80
N ILE A 9 16.41 47.65 -53.95
CA ILE A 9 15.36 47.20 -53.04
C ILE A 9 16.04 46.44 -51.90
N ILE A 10 16.04 47.01 -50.70
CA ILE A 10 16.51 46.35 -49.48
C ILE A 10 15.34 45.58 -48.88
N LEU A 11 15.34 44.26 -49.03
CA LEU A 11 14.47 43.36 -48.26
C LEU A 11 15.05 43.18 -46.85
N LEU A 12 14.46 43.88 -45.88
CA LEU A 12 14.68 43.65 -44.46
C LEU A 12 13.99 42.35 -44.05
N SER A 13 14.75 41.25 -44.01
CA SER A 13 14.35 40.00 -43.37
C SER A 13 14.31 40.20 -41.86
N PHE A 14 13.11 40.42 -41.31
CA PHE A 14 12.84 40.34 -39.87
C PHE A 14 12.89 38.86 -39.47
N CYS A 15 14.08 38.39 -39.09
CA CYS A 15 14.23 37.11 -38.42
C CYS A 15 13.70 37.27 -37.00
N VAL A 16 12.41 36.98 -36.79
CA VAL A 16 11.83 36.81 -35.46
C VAL A 16 12.47 35.57 -34.87
N CYS A 17 13.48 35.77 -34.02
CA CYS A 17 13.97 34.74 -33.11
C CYS A 17 12.83 34.39 -32.15
N ILE A 18 11.97 33.44 -32.55
CA ILE A 18 11.17 32.69 -31.61
C ILE A 18 12.18 31.90 -30.79
N SER A 19 12.58 32.46 -29.65
CA SER A 19 13.24 31.70 -28.61
C SER A 19 12.24 30.66 -28.12
N SER A 20 12.23 29.50 -28.78
CA SER A 20 11.64 28.29 -28.26
C SER A 20 12.38 28.00 -26.96
N SER A 21 11.88 28.50 -25.83
CA SER A 21 12.23 27.94 -24.55
C SER A 21 11.73 26.50 -24.58
N ASN A 22 12.57 25.57 -25.01
CA ASN A 22 12.45 24.17 -24.65
C ASN A 22 12.56 24.16 -23.11
N GLY A 23 11.44 24.44 -22.44
CA GLY A 23 11.32 24.28 -21.01
C GLY A 23 11.62 22.82 -20.74
N LYS A 24 12.80 22.53 -20.18
CA LYS A 24 13.09 21.19 -19.66
C LYS A 24 11.93 20.82 -18.75
N LYS A 25 11.26 19.71 -19.05
CA LYS A 25 10.26 19.13 -18.16
C LYS A 25 10.92 18.97 -16.79
N ALA A 26 10.23 19.37 -15.72
CA ALA A 26 10.79 19.19 -14.39
C ALA A 26 11.01 17.68 -14.15
N GLU A 27 12.23 17.31 -13.77
CA GLU A 27 12.63 15.94 -13.49
C GLU A 27 12.94 15.81 -11.99
N LEU A 28 12.91 14.57 -11.49
CA LEU A 28 13.39 14.30 -10.14
C LEU A 28 14.91 14.44 -10.10
N GLU A 29 15.41 15.29 -9.21
CA GLU A 29 16.83 15.47 -8.94
C GLU A 29 17.37 14.23 -8.20
N GLU A 30 18.45 13.62 -8.70
CA GLU A 30 19.23 12.61 -7.97
C GLU A 30 19.94 13.28 -6.80
N PHE A 31 19.29 13.27 -5.64
CA PHE A 31 19.75 14.01 -4.49
C PHE A 31 20.93 13.31 -3.81
N TYR A 32 20.79 12.02 -3.46
CA TYR A 32 21.89 11.19 -2.96
C TYR A 32 21.93 9.83 -3.64
N ARG A 33 23.10 9.20 -3.68
CA ARG A 33 23.30 7.92 -4.37
C ARG A 33 24.40 7.08 -3.76
N TRP A 34 24.25 5.76 -3.82
CA TRP A 34 25.21 4.81 -3.27
C TRP A 34 25.38 3.63 -4.20
N LYS A 35 26.64 3.23 -4.40
CA LYS A 35 26.94 1.90 -4.92
C LYS A 35 26.68 0.84 -3.86
N GLN A 36 27.18 1.12 -2.67
CA GLN A 36 26.92 0.42 -1.43
C GLN A 36 26.82 1.47 -0.31
N LEU A 37 26.02 1.20 0.72
CA LEU A 37 25.88 2.13 1.85
C LEU A 37 27.22 2.26 2.60
N SER A 38 27.50 3.45 3.14
CA SER A 38 28.63 3.67 4.05
C SER A 38 28.09 4.11 5.40
N PHE A 39 28.82 3.83 6.48
CA PHE A 39 28.34 4.01 7.84
C PHE A 39 29.35 4.78 8.70
N LYS A 40 28.84 5.54 9.67
CA LYS A 40 29.63 6.23 10.70
C LYS A 40 28.97 6.11 12.07
N GLY A 41 29.77 6.14 13.14
CA GLY A 41 29.26 6.01 14.51
C GLY A 41 28.81 4.60 14.89
N LEU A 42 29.21 3.58 14.12
CA LEU A 42 29.16 2.18 14.51
C LEU A 42 30.41 1.84 15.34
N PRO A 43 30.35 0.88 16.29
CA PRO A 43 31.50 0.42 17.07
C PRO A 43 32.40 -0.49 16.22
N LEU A 44 32.94 0.04 15.12
CA LEU A 44 33.88 -0.66 14.26
C LEU A 44 35.28 -0.52 14.85
N ASP A 45 35.97 -1.65 15.05
CA ASP A 45 37.39 -1.63 15.38
C ASP A 45 38.20 -1.02 14.23
N LYS A 46 39.31 -0.33 14.54
CA LYS A 46 40.18 0.30 13.53
C LYS A 46 40.75 -0.69 12.49
N ASN A 47 40.69 -1.99 12.78
CA ASN A 47 41.14 -3.10 11.92
C ASN A 47 39.98 -3.93 11.35
N HIS A 48 38.77 -3.36 11.24
CA HIS A 48 37.62 -4.07 10.70
C HIS A 48 37.88 -4.53 9.25
N ASN A 49 38.09 -5.83 9.08
CA ASN A 49 38.27 -6.47 7.78
C ASN A 49 36.91 -6.73 7.13
N SER A 50 36.87 -6.74 5.80
CA SER A 50 35.67 -7.03 4.99
C SER A 50 35.04 -8.42 5.20
N SER A 51 35.66 -9.27 6.05
CA SER A 51 35.22 -10.62 6.38
C SER A 51 34.49 -10.71 7.73
N ASP A 52 34.34 -9.59 8.44
CA ASP A 52 33.68 -9.55 9.73
C ASP A 52 32.15 -9.71 9.57
N PRO A 53 31.53 -10.71 10.23
CA PRO A 53 30.08 -10.92 10.14
C PRO A 53 29.24 -9.77 10.72
N PHE A 54 29.84 -8.84 11.47
CA PHE A 54 29.19 -7.68 12.05
C PHE A 54 28.58 -6.74 11.01
N LEU A 55 29.33 -6.45 9.94
CA LEU A 55 28.92 -5.55 8.87
C LEU A 55 29.31 -6.14 7.52
N VAL A 56 28.29 -6.50 6.75
CA VAL A 56 28.44 -6.96 5.36
C VAL A 56 27.77 -5.94 4.47
N THR A 57 28.54 -4.99 3.95
CA THR A 57 28.01 -3.83 3.22
C THR A 57 27.08 -4.21 2.06
N TYR A 58 27.40 -5.29 1.35
CA TYR A 58 26.58 -5.85 0.27
C TYR A 58 25.13 -6.16 0.71
N ASN A 59 24.93 -6.59 1.95
CA ASN A 59 23.63 -6.99 2.49
C ASN A 59 22.77 -5.80 2.96
N ASN A 60 23.31 -4.59 2.98
CA ASN A 60 22.64 -3.42 3.50
C ASN A 60 21.87 -2.69 2.38
N VAL A 61 20.62 -3.12 2.15
CA VAL A 61 19.71 -2.54 1.15
C VAL A 61 18.71 -1.59 1.82
N PRO A 62 18.67 -0.29 1.48
CA PRO A 62 17.75 0.65 2.10
C PRO A 62 16.31 0.47 1.59
N MET A 63 15.31 0.69 2.45
CA MET A 63 13.90 0.42 2.12
C MET A 63 12.95 1.60 2.31
N SER A 64 13.36 2.67 3.00
CA SER A 64 12.52 3.85 3.22
C SER A 64 13.35 5.10 3.41
N VAL A 65 12.75 6.25 3.06
CA VAL A 65 13.27 7.58 3.35
C VAL A 65 12.15 8.48 3.91
N SER A 66 12.41 9.14 5.02
CA SER A 66 11.54 10.20 5.56
C SER A 66 12.32 11.49 5.80
N HIS A 67 11.77 12.63 5.39
CA HIS A 67 12.37 13.95 5.59
C HIS A 67 11.78 14.65 6.82
N TYR A 68 12.64 15.32 7.60
CA TYR A 68 12.22 16.28 8.62
C TYR A 68 13.36 17.25 8.95
N LYS A 69 13.08 18.56 8.88
CA LYS A 69 13.95 19.65 9.38
C LYS A 69 15.47 19.40 9.22
N GLY A 70 15.93 19.22 7.99
CA GLY A 70 17.36 19.08 7.74
C GLY A 70 17.92 17.66 7.78
N LYS A 71 17.09 16.66 8.13
CA LYS A 71 17.46 15.25 8.27
C LYS A 71 16.65 14.38 7.31
N LEU A 72 17.31 13.36 6.75
CA LEU A 72 16.67 12.22 6.10
C LEU A 72 16.87 10.98 6.96
N PHE A 73 15.78 10.31 7.35
CA PHE A 73 15.79 9.04 8.05
C PHE A 73 15.71 7.89 7.06
N ILE A 74 16.63 6.93 7.18
CA ILE A 74 16.78 5.81 6.25
C ILE A 74 16.67 4.51 7.03
N THR A 75 15.91 3.55 6.50
CA THR A 75 15.77 2.22 7.10
C THR A 75 16.56 1.17 6.32
N VAL A 76 17.14 0.21 7.03
CA VAL A 76 17.78 -0.98 6.48
C VAL A 76 17.29 -2.21 7.27
N PRO A 77 16.26 -2.93 6.81
CA PRO A 77 15.73 -4.08 7.52
C PRO A 77 16.72 -5.25 7.56
N ARG A 78 16.66 -6.08 8.61
CA ARG A 78 17.54 -7.24 8.80
C ARG A 78 17.13 -8.44 7.94
N ARG A 79 17.31 -8.30 6.63
CA ARG A 79 17.02 -9.33 5.61
C ARG A 79 18.17 -10.30 5.36
N ALA A 80 19.37 -9.95 5.78
CA ALA A 80 20.56 -10.77 5.69
C ALA A 80 21.50 -10.47 6.87
N PRO A 81 22.51 -11.32 7.14
CA PRO A 81 23.52 -11.06 8.17
C PRO A 81 24.32 -9.78 7.88
N GLY A 82 25.02 -9.24 8.88
CA GLY A 82 25.89 -8.08 8.70
C GLY A 82 25.15 -6.73 8.59
N ILE A 83 24.01 -6.60 9.26
CA ILE A 83 23.20 -5.37 9.34
C ILE A 83 23.20 -4.88 10.80
N PRO A 84 24.15 -4.00 11.16
CA PRO A 84 24.43 -3.67 12.56
C PRO A 84 23.35 -2.77 13.19
N SER A 85 22.77 -1.87 12.41
CA SER A 85 21.66 -0.98 12.82
C SER A 85 20.58 -0.97 11.74
N VAL A 86 19.35 -0.60 12.10
CA VAL A 86 18.18 -0.68 11.20
C VAL A 86 17.55 0.67 10.89
N LEU A 87 17.78 1.67 11.74
CA LEU A 87 17.37 3.06 11.53
C LEU A 87 18.60 3.97 11.53
N TYR A 88 18.68 4.83 10.54
CA TYR A 88 19.78 5.76 10.35
C TYR A 88 19.25 7.15 10.02
N TYR A 89 20.13 8.16 10.14
CA TYR A 89 19.90 9.47 9.57
C TYR A 89 21.13 9.99 8.81
N ILE A 90 20.87 10.89 7.86
CA ILE A 90 21.86 11.71 7.16
C ILE A 90 21.34 13.17 7.08
N PRO A 91 22.22 14.18 7.01
CA PRO A 91 21.80 15.54 6.76
C PRO A 91 21.33 15.73 5.31
N ASP A 92 20.49 16.74 5.05
CA ASP A 92 19.94 17.08 3.73
C ASP A 92 20.58 18.35 3.10
N ASP A 93 21.72 18.78 3.62
CA ASP A 93 22.44 19.99 3.19
C ASP A 93 23.75 19.66 2.44
N LEU A 94 24.04 18.37 2.24
CA LEU A 94 25.20 17.92 1.49
C LEU A 94 24.97 18.05 -0.03
N PRO A 95 26.05 18.20 -0.83
CA PRO A 95 25.94 18.36 -2.28
C PRO A 95 25.11 17.25 -2.93
N ALA A 96 24.27 17.62 -3.89
CA ALA A 96 23.49 16.67 -4.68
C ALA A 96 24.42 15.69 -5.44
N GLY A 97 23.98 14.44 -5.58
CA GLY A 97 24.76 13.35 -6.18
C GLY A 97 25.87 12.79 -5.28
N SER A 98 25.98 13.23 -4.02
CA SER A 98 26.92 12.65 -3.05
C SER A 98 26.44 11.33 -2.43
N SER A 99 27.35 10.62 -1.75
CA SER A 99 27.10 9.30 -1.11
C SER A 99 27.31 9.37 0.41
N PRO A 100 26.49 10.11 1.17
CA PRO A 100 26.76 10.37 2.58
C PRO A 100 26.72 9.12 3.45
N SER A 101 27.56 9.09 4.50
CA SER A 101 27.59 7.98 5.44
C SER A 101 26.45 8.07 6.46
N LEU A 102 25.75 6.95 6.63
CA LEU A 102 24.60 6.77 7.49
C LEU A 102 25.05 6.66 8.96
N LYS A 103 24.35 7.37 9.86
CA LYS A 103 24.58 7.30 11.30
C LYS A 103 23.37 6.68 12.01
N PRO A 104 23.53 5.70 12.92
CA PRO A 104 22.43 5.11 13.67
C PRO A 104 21.57 6.17 14.37
N TYR A 105 20.25 5.94 14.39
CA TYR A 105 19.28 6.87 15.00
C TYR A 105 18.26 6.12 15.87
N PRO A 106 17.95 6.60 17.10
CA PRO A 106 18.53 7.77 17.75
C PRO A 106 19.98 7.54 18.18
N ASP A 107 20.32 6.28 18.43
CA ASP A 107 21.65 5.82 18.78
C ASP A 107 21.86 4.37 18.33
N TYR A 108 23.10 3.90 18.42
CA TYR A 108 23.44 2.52 18.06
C TYR A 108 22.84 1.48 19.01
N LYS A 109 22.78 1.76 20.31
CA LYS A 109 22.32 0.81 21.35
C LYS A 109 20.85 0.44 21.18
N THR A 110 20.01 1.39 20.77
CA THR A 110 18.60 1.16 20.47
C THR A 110 18.42 0.30 19.21
N ASN A 111 19.39 0.34 18.28
CA ASN A 111 19.31 -0.36 17.01
C ASN A 111 20.06 -1.70 16.95
N GLU A 112 21.07 -1.91 17.79
CA GLU A 112 21.84 -3.16 17.78
C GLU A 112 20.95 -4.34 18.19
N LEU A 113 21.24 -5.49 17.63
CA LEU A 113 20.52 -6.72 17.88
C LEU A 113 21.00 -7.28 19.23
N HIS A 114 20.12 -7.89 20.03
CA HIS A 114 20.57 -8.56 21.25
C HIS A 114 21.59 -9.66 20.87
N PRO A 115 22.75 -9.78 21.54
CA PRO A 115 23.80 -10.73 21.16
C PRO A 115 23.31 -12.18 21.07
N GLU A 116 22.46 -12.58 22.02
CA GLU A 116 21.81 -13.90 22.05
C GLU A 116 20.54 -14.00 21.22
N GLN A 117 20.19 -12.97 20.44
CA GLN A 117 18.97 -12.85 19.65
C GLN A 117 17.67 -13.17 20.43
N LYS A 118 17.63 -12.77 21.70
CA LYS A 118 16.47 -12.89 22.59
C LYS A 118 15.61 -11.62 22.52
N PRO A 119 14.31 -11.71 22.86
CA PRO A 119 13.45 -10.53 22.96
C PRO A 119 14.06 -9.46 23.88
N ASP A 120 14.16 -8.22 23.40
CA ASP A 120 14.58 -7.07 24.20
C ASP A 120 13.71 -5.86 23.83
N LYS A 121 12.86 -5.43 24.77
CA LYS A 121 11.92 -4.33 24.56
C LYS A 121 12.61 -2.98 24.33
N LYS A 122 13.91 -2.86 24.63
CA LYS A 122 14.70 -1.65 24.40
C LYS A 122 15.38 -1.63 23.03
N ARG A 123 15.29 -2.71 22.26
CA ARG A 123 15.98 -2.86 20.97
C ARG A 123 15.00 -3.03 19.82
N ILE A 124 15.36 -2.45 18.70
CA ILE A 124 14.64 -2.56 17.43
C ILE A 124 15.23 -3.73 16.65
N VAL A 125 14.38 -4.73 16.33
CA VAL A 125 14.82 -5.93 15.61
C VAL A 125 14.98 -5.65 14.12
N SER A 126 13.93 -5.17 13.46
CA SER A 126 13.91 -4.90 12.02
C SER A 126 12.76 -3.96 11.68
N ILE A 127 13.01 -2.98 10.81
CA ILE A 127 12.03 -1.98 10.38
C ILE A 127 12.10 -1.80 8.87
N TYR A 128 10.95 -1.56 8.24
CA TYR A 128 10.87 -1.36 6.80
C TYR A 128 10.62 0.09 6.43
N ARG A 129 9.60 0.73 7.02
CA ARG A 129 9.23 2.11 6.71
C ARG A 129 9.06 2.96 7.93
N THR A 130 9.38 4.23 7.75
CA THR A 130 9.16 5.29 8.73
C THR A 130 8.22 6.33 8.13
N ARG A 131 7.50 7.05 8.99
CA ARG A 131 6.78 8.28 8.60
C ARG A 131 6.93 9.33 9.68
N VAL A 132 7.11 10.57 9.25
CA VAL A 132 7.10 11.73 10.14
C VAL A 132 5.71 12.34 10.10
N ASP A 133 5.14 12.59 11.27
CA ASP A 133 3.84 13.23 11.39
C ASP A 133 3.96 14.77 11.48
N ASP A 134 2.82 15.47 11.40
CA ASP A 134 2.79 16.94 11.46
C ASP A 134 3.20 17.51 12.83
N CYS A 135 3.36 16.64 13.84
CA CYS A 135 3.77 16.95 15.21
C CYS A 135 5.26 16.71 15.43
N GLY A 136 6.03 16.38 14.39
CA GLY A 136 7.47 16.14 14.49
C GLY A 136 7.80 14.83 15.21
N LYS A 137 6.96 13.81 15.07
CA LYS A 137 7.22 12.47 15.61
C LYS A 137 7.51 11.50 14.47
N LEU A 138 8.54 10.68 14.66
CA LEU A 138 8.90 9.61 13.74
C LEU A 138 8.24 8.31 14.20
N TRP A 139 7.40 7.77 13.34
CA TRP A 139 6.64 6.55 13.57
C TRP A 139 7.18 5.43 12.70
N PHE A 140 7.24 4.22 13.26
CA PHE A 140 7.55 3.02 12.49
C PHE A 140 7.06 1.75 13.20
N VAL A 141 6.96 0.69 12.42
CA VAL A 141 6.68 -0.65 12.91
C VAL A 141 7.97 -1.45 12.96
N CYS A 142 8.32 -1.94 14.14
CA CYS A 142 9.31 -3.00 14.31
C CYS A 142 8.62 -4.34 14.11
N THR A 143 8.98 -5.07 13.06
CA THR A 143 8.38 -6.38 12.72
C THR A 143 8.68 -7.44 13.78
N GLY A 144 9.76 -7.25 14.55
CA GLY A 144 10.22 -8.23 15.52
C GLY A 144 10.79 -9.51 14.89
N ALA A 145 10.93 -9.53 13.55
CA ALA A 145 11.35 -10.70 12.79
C ALA A 145 12.68 -10.47 12.07
N LEU A 146 13.48 -11.53 12.00
CA LEU A 146 14.68 -11.64 11.17
C LEU A 146 14.36 -12.45 9.92
N GLU A 147 14.93 -12.08 8.78
CA GLU A 147 14.68 -12.75 7.48
C GLU A 147 15.96 -13.34 6.87
N GLN A 148 17.01 -13.50 7.66
CA GLN A 148 18.36 -13.83 7.21
C GLN A 148 18.49 -15.26 6.65
N ASN A 149 17.82 -16.22 7.27
CA ASN A 149 17.86 -17.65 6.94
C ASN A 149 16.45 -18.23 7.12
N GLY A 150 15.49 -17.65 6.40
CA GLY A 150 14.07 -17.81 6.71
C GLY A 150 13.60 -16.81 7.77
N VAL A 151 12.32 -16.90 8.11
CA VAL A 151 11.66 -15.93 8.99
C VAL A 151 11.69 -16.45 10.43
N VAL A 152 12.35 -15.71 11.32
CA VAL A 152 12.39 -16.01 12.76
C VAL A 152 11.79 -14.83 13.52
N GLN A 153 10.68 -15.06 14.23
CA GLN A 153 10.05 -14.07 15.09
C GLN A 153 10.80 -14.01 16.44
N VAL A 154 11.68 -13.02 16.60
CA VAL A 154 12.51 -12.82 17.80
C VAL A 154 11.69 -12.24 18.96
N GLN A 155 10.79 -11.29 18.68
CA GLN A 155 9.93 -10.66 19.68
C GLN A 155 8.60 -10.23 19.06
N PRO A 156 7.52 -9.99 19.82
CA PRO A 156 6.27 -9.49 19.26
C PRO A 156 6.48 -8.20 18.44
N PRO A 157 5.72 -8.01 17.35
CA PRO A 157 5.79 -6.76 16.60
C PRO A 157 5.38 -5.56 17.48
N SER A 158 5.90 -4.38 17.17
CA SER A 158 5.66 -3.19 17.97
C SER A 158 5.67 -1.92 17.15
N ILE A 159 4.85 -0.95 17.56
CA ILE A 159 4.87 0.42 17.03
C ILE A 159 5.78 1.26 17.91
N TRP A 160 6.70 1.98 17.29
CA TRP A 160 7.64 2.87 17.96
C TRP A 160 7.41 4.30 17.51
N ILE A 161 7.51 5.22 18.46
CA ILE A 161 7.31 6.64 18.25
C ILE A 161 8.46 7.38 18.91
N ILE A 162 9.23 8.09 18.10
CA ILE A 162 10.36 8.91 18.53
C ILE A 162 9.99 10.37 18.35
N ASP A 163 10.16 11.16 19.40
CA ASP A 163 10.06 12.61 19.30
C ASP A 163 11.33 13.16 18.65
N LEU A 164 11.20 13.82 17.49
CA LEU A 164 12.34 14.29 16.69
C LEU A 164 12.95 15.60 17.21
N GLU A 165 12.32 16.26 18.18
CA GLU A 165 12.90 17.44 18.83
C GLU A 165 13.89 17.02 19.93
N THR A 166 13.53 15.97 20.68
CA THR A 166 14.35 15.44 21.77
C THR A 166 15.18 14.22 21.38
N ASP A 167 15.02 13.72 20.14
CA ASP A 167 15.58 12.47 19.64
C ASP A 167 15.31 11.27 20.60
N SER A 168 14.15 11.27 21.29
CA SER A 168 13.84 10.30 22.35
C SER A 168 12.63 9.41 22.03
N VAL A 169 12.70 8.14 22.43
CA VAL A 169 11.56 7.20 22.30
C VAL A 169 10.49 7.59 23.31
N ILE A 170 9.36 8.12 22.83
CA ILE A 170 8.24 8.53 23.68
C ILE A 170 7.17 7.45 23.80
N ARG A 171 7.17 6.46 22.91
CA ARG A 171 6.27 5.31 23.02
C ARG A 171 6.79 4.07 22.30
N ARG A 172 6.56 2.93 22.94
CA ARG A 172 6.58 1.61 22.33
C ARG A 172 5.29 0.88 22.67
N TYR A 173 4.44 0.67 21.67
CA TYR A 173 3.25 -0.17 21.78
C TYR A 173 3.57 -1.57 21.29
N GLU A 174 3.51 -2.56 22.18
CA GLU A 174 3.63 -3.97 21.82
C GLU A 174 2.30 -4.44 21.22
N ILE A 175 2.32 -4.94 19.99
CA ILE A 175 1.09 -5.36 19.30
C ILE A 175 0.67 -6.71 19.89
N PRO A 176 -0.58 -6.83 20.40
CA PRO A 176 -1.10 -8.09 20.92
C PRO A 176 -1.10 -9.20 19.87
N LYS A 177 -0.79 -10.43 20.30
CA LYS A 177 -0.66 -11.61 19.43
C LYS A 177 -1.97 -11.98 18.72
N ASP A 178 -3.11 -11.72 19.37
CA ASP A 178 -4.45 -11.92 18.83
C ASP A 178 -4.81 -10.94 17.71
N ILE A 179 -4.13 -9.79 17.64
CA ILE A 179 -4.26 -8.83 16.54
C ILE A 179 -3.28 -9.17 15.41
N VAL A 180 -1.99 -9.33 15.76
CA VAL A 180 -0.92 -9.69 14.82
C VAL A 180 -0.06 -10.80 15.42
N GLU A 181 -0.15 -11.99 14.84
CA GLU A 181 0.64 -13.14 15.30
C GLU A 181 2.14 -12.96 14.99
N GLN A 182 2.46 -12.50 13.77
CA GLN A 182 3.83 -12.29 13.29
C GLN A 182 3.94 -10.99 12.49
N GLY A 183 5.06 -10.28 12.65
CA GLY A 183 5.20 -8.92 12.13
C GLY A 183 5.64 -8.79 10.67
N ARG A 184 5.84 -9.90 9.95
CA ARG A 184 6.40 -9.89 8.58
C ARG A 184 5.57 -9.07 7.58
N GLY A 185 4.25 -9.05 7.73
CA GLY A 185 3.33 -8.39 6.79
C GLY A 185 3.15 -6.88 6.99
N ILE A 186 3.50 -6.35 8.18
CA ILE A 186 3.19 -4.97 8.59
C ILE A 186 4.37 -4.03 8.38
N ILE A 187 4.64 -3.71 7.11
CA ILE A 187 5.85 -2.98 6.69
C ILE A 187 5.61 -1.53 6.29
N SER A 188 4.36 -1.05 6.31
CA SER A 188 3.99 0.31 5.91
C SER A 188 2.98 0.91 6.88
N LEU A 189 3.04 2.23 7.04
CA LEU A 189 2.13 2.98 7.88
C LEU A 189 1.89 4.39 7.33
N LYS A 190 0.73 4.96 7.65
CA LYS A 190 0.42 6.38 7.43
C LYS A 190 -0.18 6.96 8.71
N ILE A 191 0.24 8.18 9.06
CA ILE A 191 -0.18 8.85 10.29
C ILE A 191 -1.24 9.91 9.96
N ASP A 192 -2.36 9.84 10.67
CA ASP A 192 -3.45 10.80 10.64
C ASP A 192 -3.43 11.61 11.93
N VAL A 193 -3.01 12.86 11.82
CA VAL A 193 -2.91 13.77 12.96
C VAL A 193 -3.23 15.19 12.52
N GLN A 194 -3.58 16.05 13.48
CA GLN A 194 -3.63 17.49 13.29
C GLN A 194 -2.57 18.12 14.19
N LYS A 195 -1.87 19.13 13.68
CA LYS A 195 -0.74 19.76 14.36
C LYS A 195 -1.07 20.30 15.76
N ASP A 196 -2.32 20.71 15.97
CA ASP A 196 -2.87 21.21 17.24
C ASP A 196 -3.47 20.11 18.13
N LYS A 197 -3.67 18.90 17.60
CA LYS A 197 -4.29 17.75 18.29
C LYS A 197 -3.41 16.50 18.20
N CYS A 198 -2.13 16.64 18.52
CA CYS A 198 -1.14 15.55 18.42
C CYS A 198 -1.49 14.30 19.23
N HIS A 199 -2.28 14.44 20.30
CA HIS A 199 -2.72 13.31 21.14
C HIS A 199 -3.83 12.47 20.48
N GLU A 200 -4.56 13.02 19.50
CA GLU A 200 -5.62 12.34 18.74
C GLU A 200 -5.08 11.55 17.53
N ALA A 201 -3.75 11.35 17.45
CA ALA A 201 -3.11 10.70 16.31
C ALA A 201 -3.59 9.25 16.12
N HIS A 202 -3.82 8.87 14.87
CA HIS A 202 -4.08 7.50 14.45
C HIS A 202 -3.04 7.05 13.43
N ALA A 203 -2.61 5.79 13.51
CA ALA A 203 -1.74 5.17 12.52
C ALA A 203 -2.52 4.08 11.76
N TYR A 204 -2.50 4.14 10.43
CA TYR A 204 -3.05 3.12 9.54
C TYR A 204 -1.90 2.25 9.04
N ILE A 205 -1.89 0.97 9.40
CA ILE A 205 -0.81 0.03 9.12
C ILE A 205 -1.34 -1.03 8.15
N SER A 206 -0.71 -1.17 6.99
CA SER A 206 -1.12 -2.16 5.98
C SER A 206 -0.39 -3.49 6.20
N ASP A 207 -1.15 -4.58 6.15
CA ASP A 207 -0.64 -5.95 6.20
C ASP A 207 -0.80 -6.62 4.84
N PHE A 208 0.28 -6.66 4.06
CA PHE A 208 0.23 -7.25 2.73
C PHE A 208 0.06 -8.78 2.78
N LEU A 209 0.46 -9.41 3.89
CA LEU A 209 0.45 -10.86 4.03
C LEU A 209 -0.92 -11.38 4.46
N HIS A 210 -1.55 -10.73 5.45
CA HIS A 210 -2.87 -11.10 5.95
C HIS A 210 -4.01 -10.27 5.35
N GLN A 211 -3.69 -9.33 4.47
CA GLN A 211 -4.64 -8.48 3.73
C GLN A 211 -5.59 -7.72 4.66
N LYS A 212 -4.99 -7.05 5.66
CA LYS A 212 -5.69 -6.24 6.67
C LYS A 212 -5.15 -4.82 6.70
N ILE A 213 -6.01 -3.89 7.08
CA ILE A 213 -5.58 -2.58 7.59
C ILE A 213 -5.77 -2.61 9.09
N TYR A 214 -4.70 -2.37 9.84
CA TYR A 214 -4.78 -2.13 11.26
C TYR A 214 -4.82 -0.64 11.56
N VAL A 215 -5.54 -0.28 12.62
CA VAL A 215 -5.64 1.09 13.11
C VAL A 215 -5.14 1.12 14.53
N TYR A 216 -4.12 1.93 14.79
CA TYR A 216 -3.64 2.21 16.14
C TYR A 216 -4.05 3.62 16.55
N SER A 217 -4.67 3.75 17.72
CA SER A 217 -5.03 5.05 18.32
C SER A 217 -4.01 5.42 19.39
N PHE A 218 -3.38 6.59 19.22
CA PHE A 218 -2.44 7.11 20.21
C PHE A 218 -3.14 7.47 21.52
N GLU A 219 -4.31 8.11 21.46
CA GLU A 219 -5.06 8.48 22.66
C GLU A 219 -5.47 7.25 23.48
N LYS A 220 -6.11 6.28 22.83
CA LYS A 220 -6.64 5.07 23.50
C LYS A 220 -5.55 4.05 23.82
N ASN A 221 -4.39 4.17 23.16
CA ASN A 221 -3.33 3.16 23.16
C ASN A 221 -3.87 1.75 22.86
N ARG A 222 -4.75 1.66 21.85
CA ARG A 222 -5.42 0.44 21.40
C ARG A 222 -5.26 0.29 19.90
N MET A 223 -5.41 -0.95 19.45
CA MET A 223 -5.33 -1.32 18.04
C MET A 223 -6.51 -2.22 17.68
N TRP A 224 -7.02 -2.07 16.46
CA TRP A 224 -8.04 -2.92 15.86
C TRP A 224 -7.77 -3.10 14.37
N SER A 225 -8.57 -3.92 13.68
CA SER A 225 -8.30 -4.30 12.29
C SER A 225 -9.55 -4.30 11.42
N PHE A 226 -9.37 -4.05 10.13
CA PHE A 226 -10.38 -4.23 9.10
C PHE A 226 -9.91 -5.26 8.07
N SER A 227 -10.84 -6.11 7.64
CA SER A 227 -10.67 -7.04 6.53
C SER A 227 -11.71 -6.73 5.45
N HIS A 228 -11.28 -6.67 4.20
CA HIS A 228 -12.15 -6.43 3.05
C HIS A 228 -11.50 -7.02 1.78
N PHE A 229 -12.30 -7.47 0.82
CA PHE A 229 -11.77 -8.09 -0.42
C PHE A 229 -10.88 -7.15 -1.24
N TYR A 230 -11.09 -5.84 -1.13
CA TYR A 230 -10.24 -4.83 -1.78
C TYR A 230 -8.84 -4.69 -1.16
N LEU A 231 -8.61 -5.31 0.00
CA LEU A 231 -7.28 -5.41 0.60
C LEU A 231 -6.47 -6.58 0.02
N ASN A 232 -7.11 -7.45 -0.77
CA ASN A 232 -6.46 -8.60 -1.39
C ASN A 232 -5.69 -8.19 -2.65
N TYR A 233 -4.64 -8.93 -2.98
CA TYR A 233 -4.03 -8.81 -4.30
C TYR A 233 -5.00 -9.25 -5.40
N GLU A 234 -4.78 -8.75 -6.61
CA GLU A 234 -5.50 -9.16 -7.79
C GLU A 234 -4.66 -10.20 -8.57
N PRO A 235 -5.14 -11.46 -8.73
CA PRO A 235 -4.32 -12.54 -9.30
C PRO A 235 -3.65 -12.22 -10.65
N GLU A 236 -4.33 -11.44 -11.48
CA GLU A 236 -3.86 -11.00 -12.81
C GLU A 236 -2.59 -10.14 -12.74
N PHE A 237 -2.36 -9.44 -11.62
CA PHE A 237 -1.25 -8.49 -11.45
C PHE A 237 -0.13 -9.00 -10.55
N THR A 238 -0.12 -10.31 -10.26
CA THR A 238 0.90 -10.95 -9.39
C THR A 238 2.25 -11.16 -10.08
N LYS A 239 2.28 -11.12 -11.42
CA LYS A 239 3.49 -11.30 -12.21
C LYS A 239 4.21 -9.96 -12.40
N PHE A 240 5.49 -9.96 -12.05
CA PHE A 240 6.40 -8.84 -12.26
C PHE A 240 7.44 -9.28 -13.28
N ASP A 241 7.51 -8.53 -14.38
CA ASP A 241 8.56 -8.65 -15.39
C ASP A 241 9.29 -7.31 -15.41
N PHE A 242 10.46 -7.29 -14.76
CA PHE A 242 11.19 -6.06 -14.56
C PHE A 242 12.70 -6.35 -14.49
N ASP A 243 13.48 -5.55 -15.20
CA ASP A 243 14.95 -5.58 -15.15
C ASP A 243 15.57 -6.95 -15.52
N GLY A 244 14.91 -7.65 -16.44
CA GLY A 244 15.31 -8.99 -16.88
C GLY A 244 14.93 -10.12 -15.92
N PHE A 245 14.30 -9.81 -14.78
CA PHE A 245 13.83 -10.79 -13.81
C PHE A 245 12.32 -10.98 -13.91
N LYS A 246 11.90 -12.24 -13.86
CA LYS A 246 10.49 -12.64 -13.78
C LYS A 246 10.22 -13.27 -12.43
N TYR A 247 9.36 -12.63 -11.65
CA TYR A 247 8.99 -13.10 -10.32
C TYR A 247 7.50 -12.90 -10.08
N GLN A 248 7.01 -13.56 -9.04
CA GLN A 248 5.61 -13.50 -8.67
C GLN A 248 5.50 -13.13 -7.19
N TRP A 249 4.77 -12.05 -6.92
CA TRP A 249 4.45 -11.62 -5.55
C TRP A 249 2.94 -11.53 -5.38
N PHE A 250 2.49 -11.93 -4.20
CA PHE A 250 1.07 -12.00 -3.81
C PHE A 250 0.78 -10.96 -2.74
N ASP A 251 1.39 -9.77 -2.89
CA ASP A 251 1.35 -8.75 -1.86
C ASP A 251 0.01 -8.01 -1.94
N GLY A 252 -0.79 -8.16 -0.87
CA GLY A 252 -2.06 -7.47 -0.65
C GLY A 252 -1.87 -5.98 -0.37
N VAL A 253 -2.79 -5.38 0.38
CA VAL A 253 -2.75 -3.94 0.76
C VAL A 253 -1.35 -3.55 1.25
N PHE A 254 -0.78 -2.53 0.61
CA PHE A 254 0.64 -2.21 0.78
C PHE A 254 0.89 -0.73 1.09
N SER A 255 -0.03 0.13 0.66
CA SER A 255 0.07 1.56 0.91
C SER A 255 -1.31 2.14 1.22
N VAL A 256 -1.31 3.10 2.15
CA VAL A 256 -2.44 3.95 2.50
C VAL A 256 -1.94 5.40 2.47
N THR A 257 -2.66 6.30 1.81
CA THR A 257 -2.46 7.75 1.97
C THR A 257 -3.77 8.46 2.31
N LEU A 258 -3.67 9.72 2.73
CA LEU A 258 -4.80 10.51 3.21
C LEU A 258 -5.00 11.73 2.30
N ALA A 259 -6.15 11.78 1.63
CA ALA A 259 -6.60 12.96 0.90
C ALA A 259 -6.84 14.13 1.86
N LYS A 260 -7.05 15.36 1.39
CA LYS A 260 -7.33 16.55 2.23
C LYS A 260 -8.38 16.31 3.33
N ARG A 261 -8.17 16.88 4.53
CA ARG A 261 -9.15 16.80 5.63
C ARG A 261 -10.41 17.58 5.31
N ASN A 262 -11.55 16.94 5.56
CA ASN A 262 -12.88 17.51 5.39
C ASN A 262 -13.24 18.37 6.62
N ALA A 263 -14.30 19.16 6.49
CA ALA A 263 -14.78 20.03 7.57
C ALA A 263 -15.25 19.26 8.82
N ASP A 264 -15.61 17.99 8.67
CA ASP A 264 -16.03 17.11 9.78
C ASP A 264 -14.85 16.51 10.56
N GLY A 265 -13.60 16.88 10.22
CA GLY A 265 -12.40 16.38 10.87
C GLY A 265 -11.87 15.06 10.30
N PHE A 266 -12.63 14.38 9.44
CA PHE A 266 -12.22 13.13 8.81
C PHE A 266 -11.67 13.36 7.40
N ARG A 267 -11.02 12.35 6.85
CA ARG A 267 -10.40 12.34 5.51
C ARG A 267 -10.78 11.06 4.76
N ARG A 268 -10.66 11.09 3.43
CA ARG A 268 -10.63 9.88 2.60
C ARG A 268 -9.25 9.24 2.74
N ALA A 269 -9.21 7.94 3.05
CA ALA A 269 -7.99 7.15 3.00
C ALA A 269 -7.96 6.38 1.68
N PHE A 270 -7.03 6.73 0.80
CA PHE A 270 -6.76 5.97 -0.42
C PHE A 270 -5.85 4.80 -0.08
N PHE A 271 -6.07 3.66 -0.71
CA PHE A 271 -5.23 2.50 -0.51
C PHE A 271 -5.22 1.60 -1.75
N HIS A 272 -4.16 0.82 -1.89
CA HIS A 272 -4.07 -0.22 -2.89
C HIS A 272 -3.24 -1.43 -2.42
N PRO A 273 -3.53 -2.63 -2.93
CA PRO A 273 -2.59 -3.74 -2.96
C PRO A 273 -1.38 -3.45 -3.84
N MET A 274 -0.23 -4.04 -3.54
CA MET A 274 0.96 -3.90 -4.40
C MET A 274 0.77 -4.67 -5.71
N SER A 275 0.27 -5.91 -5.63
CA SER A 275 -0.09 -6.74 -6.78
C SER A 275 -1.50 -6.40 -7.27
N SER A 276 -1.71 -5.15 -7.69
CA SER A 276 -2.96 -4.62 -8.26
C SER A 276 -2.68 -3.34 -9.05
N ASN A 277 -3.54 -2.99 -10.00
CA ASN A 277 -3.59 -1.67 -10.62
C ASN A 277 -4.79 -0.81 -10.14
N SER A 278 -5.63 -1.35 -9.27
CA SER A 278 -6.81 -0.66 -8.74
C SER A 278 -6.45 0.28 -7.60
N GLU A 279 -7.21 1.36 -7.47
CA GLU A 279 -7.18 2.25 -6.31
C GLU A 279 -8.53 2.18 -5.61
N PHE A 280 -8.49 2.21 -4.28
CA PHE A 280 -9.68 2.11 -3.45
C PHE A 280 -9.68 3.21 -2.40
N GLU A 281 -10.82 3.38 -1.74
CA GLU A 281 -10.95 4.31 -0.64
C GLU A 281 -11.84 3.81 0.48
N VAL A 282 -11.62 4.38 1.65
CA VAL A 282 -12.49 4.25 2.82
C VAL A 282 -12.41 5.54 3.64
N SER A 283 -13.50 5.92 4.29
CA SER A 283 -13.47 7.06 5.21
C SER A 283 -12.69 6.74 6.47
N THR A 284 -11.83 7.65 6.90
CA THR A 284 -11.18 7.57 8.22
C THR A 284 -12.19 7.60 9.38
N ARG A 285 -13.41 8.12 9.18
CA ARG A 285 -14.51 7.98 10.15
C ARG A 285 -14.83 6.51 10.44
N THR A 286 -14.83 5.68 9.40
CA THR A 286 -15.01 4.23 9.51
C THR A 286 -13.79 3.61 10.19
N LEU A 287 -12.59 3.92 9.70
CA LEU A 287 -11.35 3.32 10.22
C LEU A 287 -11.11 3.66 11.70
N GLN A 288 -11.41 4.88 12.14
CA GLN A 288 -11.20 5.32 13.52
C GLN A 288 -12.26 4.78 14.51
N ASN A 289 -13.33 4.14 14.01
CA ASN A 289 -14.38 3.58 14.84
C ASN A 289 -14.11 2.09 15.14
N GLU A 290 -13.53 1.85 16.32
CA GLU A 290 -13.23 0.51 16.82
C GLU A 290 -14.48 -0.39 16.91
N THR A 291 -15.62 0.13 17.37
CA THR A 291 -16.86 -0.66 17.50
C THR A 291 -17.36 -1.12 16.12
N VAL A 292 -17.25 -0.28 15.10
CA VAL A 292 -17.63 -0.67 13.73
C VAL A 292 -16.72 -1.79 13.21
N SER A 293 -15.43 -1.81 13.58
CA SER A 293 -14.50 -2.86 13.14
C SER A 293 -14.89 -4.27 13.61
N THR A 294 -15.70 -4.40 14.68
CA THR A 294 -16.16 -5.71 15.18
C THR A 294 -17.40 -6.23 14.46
N ILE A 295 -17.97 -5.46 13.53
CA ILE A 295 -19.20 -5.80 12.80
C ILE A 295 -18.92 -5.66 11.29
N PRO A 296 -18.39 -6.69 10.61
CA PRO A 296 -18.00 -6.60 9.20
C PRO A 296 -19.09 -6.06 8.28
N GLU A 297 -20.34 -6.45 8.49
CA GLU A 297 -21.52 -6.01 7.72
C GLU A 297 -21.77 -4.50 7.85
N ALA A 298 -21.33 -3.87 8.95
CA ALA A 298 -21.49 -2.45 9.20
C ALA A 298 -20.47 -1.57 8.45
N TYR A 299 -19.40 -2.14 7.90
CA TYR A 299 -18.38 -1.35 7.19
C TYR A 299 -18.08 -1.81 5.77
N LYS A 300 -18.45 -3.04 5.37
CA LYS A 300 -18.10 -3.59 4.04
C LYS A 300 -18.47 -2.63 2.91
N SER A 301 -19.66 -2.02 2.96
CA SER A 301 -20.13 -1.05 1.96
C SER A 301 -19.39 0.30 1.99
N HIS A 302 -18.63 0.61 3.03
CA HIS A 302 -17.85 1.85 3.15
C HIS A 302 -16.53 1.81 2.37
N PHE A 303 -16.10 0.62 1.94
CA PHE A 303 -14.92 0.44 1.09
C PHE A 303 -15.34 0.55 -0.37
N VAL A 304 -14.76 1.50 -1.11
CA VAL A 304 -15.17 1.84 -2.47
C VAL A 304 -14.00 1.67 -3.44
N LYS A 305 -14.25 1.07 -4.60
CA LYS A 305 -13.29 1.05 -5.71
C LYS A 305 -13.37 2.35 -6.49
N LEU A 306 -12.25 3.07 -6.60
CA LEU A 306 -12.18 4.33 -7.33
C LEU A 306 -12.00 4.14 -8.83
N GLY A 307 -11.25 3.09 -9.22
CA GLY A 307 -10.93 2.80 -10.60
C GLY A 307 -9.63 2.01 -10.74
N ASN A 308 -8.96 2.15 -11.88
CA ASN A 308 -7.63 1.56 -12.11
C ASN A 308 -6.65 2.54 -12.77
N ARG A 309 -5.36 2.38 -12.47
CA ARG A 309 -4.23 3.19 -12.96
C ARG A 309 -3.69 2.72 -14.32
N GLY A 310 -4.33 1.73 -14.95
CA GLY A 310 -3.94 1.17 -16.25
C GLY A 310 -2.86 0.07 -16.19
N PRO A 311 -2.39 -0.41 -17.35
CA PRO A 311 -1.41 -1.50 -17.43
C PRO A 311 -0.07 -1.15 -16.77
N LEU A 312 0.59 -2.17 -16.19
CA LEU A 312 1.92 -2.08 -15.58
C LEU A 312 2.04 -0.99 -14.49
N SER A 313 0.97 -0.78 -13.72
CA SER A 313 0.89 0.27 -12.70
C SER A 313 0.82 -0.29 -11.27
N GLN A 314 1.32 -1.52 -11.07
CA GLN A 314 1.64 -2.03 -9.74
C GLN A 314 2.55 -1.03 -9.03
N SER A 315 2.19 -0.71 -7.79
CA SER A 315 2.84 0.37 -7.04
C SER A 315 3.27 -0.12 -5.67
N THR A 316 4.43 0.34 -5.21
CA THR A 316 4.86 0.16 -3.82
C THR A 316 4.09 1.16 -2.95
N LEU A 317 4.43 2.44 -3.00
CA LEU A 317 3.88 3.48 -2.15
C LEU A 317 3.26 4.59 -2.99
N HIS A 318 2.30 5.26 -2.39
CA HIS A 318 1.79 6.50 -2.87
C HIS A 318 1.62 7.51 -1.75
N ASP A 319 1.61 8.79 -2.10
CA ASP A 319 1.34 9.84 -1.13
C ASP A 319 0.61 11.03 -1.75
N PHE A 320 -0.19 11.71 -0.93
CA PHE A 320 -1.03 12.84 -1.33
C PHE A 320 -0.34 14.16 -1.02
N ASP A 321 -0.36 15.09 -1.98
CA ASP A 321 0.05 16.47 -1.77
C ASP A 321 -1.16 17.37 -1.52
N ASP A 322 -1.35 17.79 -0.27
CA ASP A 322 -2.45 18.68 0.14
C ASP A 322 -2.48 20.01 -0.64
N LYS A 323 -1.34 20.48 -1.16
CA LYS A 323 -1.25 21.76 -1.90
C LYS A 323 -1.78 21.65 -3.32
N THR A 324 -1.49 20.56 -4.02
CA THR A 324 -1.90 20.35 -5.42
C THR A 324 -3.20 19.56 -5.52
N GLY A 325 -3.53 18.75 -4.52
CA GLY A 325 -4.64 17.79 -4.58
C GLY A 325 -4.30 16.56 -5.43
N SER A 326 -3.01 16.31 -5.67
CA SER A 326 -2.54 15.19 -6.48
C SER A 326 -2.01 14.07 -5.59
N VAL A 327 -2.26 12.82 -5.97
CA VAL A 327 -1.59 11.63 -5.45
C VAL A 327 -0.42 11.32 -6.37
N PHE A 328 0.74 10.97 -5.80
CA PHE A 328 1.89 10.46 -6.53
C PHE A 328 2.10 8.98 -6.22
N PHE A 329 2.43 8.16 -7.23
CA PHE A 329 2.61 6.71 -7.08
C PHE A 329 4.01 6.28 -7.52
N ALA A 330 4.65 5.42 -6.73
CA ALA A 330 5.90 4.75 -7.07
C ALA A 330 5.59 3.47 -7.88
N LEU A 331 5.75 3.52 -9.21
CA LEU A 331 5.40 2.44 -10.13
C LEU A 331 6.60 1.53 -10.40
N ILE A 332 6.43 0.23 -10.11
CA ILE A 332 7.51 -0.76 -10.16
C ILE A 332 7.84 -1.12 -11.61
N ALA A 333 6.85 -1.63 -12.34
CA ALA A 333 7.05 -2.17 -13.68
C ALA A 333 7.36 -1.10 -14.75
N LYS A 334 7.20 0.18 -14.42
CA LYS A 334 7.50 1.31 -15.29
C LYS A 334 8.77 2.07 -14.91
N SER A 335 9.46 1.72 -13.83
CA SER A 335 10.58 2.51 -13.29
C SER A 335 10.23 4.00 -13.14
N ALA A 336 9.06 4.29 -12.59
CA ALA A 336 8.46 5.62 -12.73
C ALA A 336 7.81 6.13 -11.45
N VAL A 337 7.70 7.44 -11.34
CA VAL A 337 6.72 8.10 -10.48
C VAL A 337 5.62 8.65 -11.36
N SER A 338 4.39 8.26 -11.07
CA SER A 338 3.19 8.81 -11.70
C SER A 338 2.45 9.75 -10.75
N CYS A 339 1.48 10.47 -11.29
CA CYS A 339 0.56 11.32 -10.56
C CYS A 339 -0.89 11.08 -11.00
N TRP A 340 -1.82 11.47 -10.14
CA TRP A 340 -3.25 11.55 -10.40
C TRP A 340 -3.84 12.75 -9.67
N ASN A 341 -4.73 13.51 -10.31
CA ASN A 341 -5.48 14.56 -9.63
C ASN A 341 -6.72 13.97 -8.97
N SER A 342 -6.80 14.01 -7.63
CA SER A 342 -7.87 13.34 -6.87
C SER A 342 -9.28 13.92 -7.08
N LYS A 343 -9.40 15.03 -7.83
CA LYS A 343 -10.68 15.63 -8.25
C LYS A 343 -11.18 15.09 -9.59
N THR A 344 -10.39 14.25 -10.26
CA THR A 344 -10.76 13.60 -11.52
C THR A 344 -11.12 12.14 -11.28
N LEU A 345 -11.89 11.54 -12.18
CA LEU A 345 -12.15 10.10 -12.14
C LEU A 345 -10.82 9.34 -12.30
N LEU A 346 -10.62 8.27 -11.54
CA LEU A 346 -9.41 7.45 -11.61
C LEU A 346 -9.53 6.46 -12.79
N THR A 347 -8.99 6.88 -13.94
CA THR A 347 -8.87 6.05 -15.14
C THR A 347 -7.44 6.04 -15.66
N PRO A 348 -7.04 5.11 -16.55
CA PRO A 348 -5.71 5.13 -17.17
C PRO A 348 -5.35 6.47 -17.82
N GLU A 349 -6.32 7.16 -18.42
CA GLU A 349 -6.15 8.45 -19.12
C GLU A 349 -5.93 9.63 -18.15
N SER A 350 -6.36 9.48 -16.90
CA SER A 350 -6.17 10.48 -15.83
C SER A 350 -4.80 10.38 -15.13
N GLN A 351 -3.97 9.40 -15.51
CA GLN A 351 -2.65 9.18 -14.91
C GLN A 351 -1.56 9.90 -15.72
N GLY A 352 -0.71 10.67 -15.04
CA GLY A 352 0.45 11.33 -15.66
C GLY A 352 1.76 10.70 -15.19
N ILE A 353 2.74 10.50 -16.08
CA ILE A 353 4.11 10.16 -15.69
C ILE A 353 4.91 11.46 -15.47
N VAL A 354 5.39 11.65 -14.24
CA VAL A 354 6.17 12.85 -13.86
C VAL A 354 7.68 12.59 -13.88
N ALA A 355 8.11 11.34 -13.66
CA ALA A 355 9.49 10.93 -13.83
C ALA A 355 9.55 9.44 -14.19
N GLN A 356 10.47 9.06 -15.07
CA GLN A 356 10.68 7.69 -15.50
C GLN A 356 12.11 7.52 -16.01
N ASP A 357 12.81 6.50 -15.49
CA ASP A 357 14.17 6.19 -15.89
C ASP A 357 14.51 4.74 -15.48
N ASP A 358 14.78 3.87 -16.45
CA ASP A 358 15.03 2.45 -16.19
C ASP A 358 16.38 2.17 -15.50
N HIS A 359 17.29 3.14 -15.47
CA HIS A 359 18.58 3.04 -14.79
C HIS A 359 18.55 3.64 -13.38
N THR A 360 18.02 4.85 -13.22
CA THR A 360 18.02 5.57 -11.94
C THR A 360 16.81 5.28 -11.07
N MET A 361 15.68 4.94 -11.70
CA MET A 361 14.43 4.61 -11.00
C MET A 361 14.10 3.13 -11.05
N ASN A 362 15.14 2.30 -11.15
CA ASN A 362 15.03 0.86 -10.94
C ASN A 362 14.42 0.61 -9.56
N TYR A 363 13.26 -0.06 -9.52
CA TYR A 363 12.46 -0.36 -8.33
C TYR A 363 12.26 0.80 -7.32
N PRO A 364 11.31 1.73 -7.59
CA PRO A 364 10.90 2.75 -6.63
C PRO A 364 10.24 2.09 -5.39
N VAL A 365 10.95 2.07 -4.26
CA VAL A 365 10.57 1.24 -3.09
C VAL A 365 9.79 2.00 -2.00
N ASP A 366 9.96 3.32 -1.97
CA ASP A 366 9.28 4.21 -1.03
C ASP A 366 9.02 5.57 -1.68
N LEU A 367 7.92 6.21 -1.27
CA LEU A 367 7.53 7.54 -1.72
C LEU A 367 6.81 8.26 -0.58
N SER A 368 7.15 9.54 -0.40
CA SER A 368 6.43 10.45 0.49
C SER A 368 6.41 11.86 -0.08
N VAL A 369 5.40 12.63 0.32
CA VAL A 369 5.33 14.06 0.05
C VAL A 369 5.57 14.80 1.36
N TYR A 370 6.59 15.66 1.38
CA TYR A 370 6.87 16.53 2.51
C TYR A 370 7.04 17.97 2.04
N SER A 371 6.26 18.89 2.62
CA SER A 371 6.33 20.33 2.35
C SER A 371 6.19 20.74 0.86
N GLY A 372 5.55 19.92 0.03
CA GLY A 372 5.42 20.16 -1.42
C GLY A 372 6.59 19.64 -2.27
N THR A 373 7.38 18.73 -1.69
CA THR A 373 8.44 17.99 -2.37
C THR A 373 8.12 16.51 -2.30
N VAL A 374 8.13 15.84 -3.46
CA VAL A 374 8.15 14.37 -3.53
C VAL A 374 9.55 13.93 -3.15
N TRP A 375 9.65 12.99 -2.22
CA TRP A 375 10.86 12.24 -1.91
C TRP A 375 10.61 10.78 -2.28
N THR A 376 11.50 10.20 -3.09
CA THR A 376 11.42 8.79 -3.47
C THR A 376 12.77 8.11 -3.27
N LEU A 377 12.74 6.87 -2.77
CA LEU A 377 13.90 6.00 -2.68
C LEU A 377 13.78 4.94 -3.77
N THR A 378 14.82 4.78 -4.57
CA THR A 378 14.94 3.69 -5.54
C THR A 378 16.09 2.78 -5.09
N ASN A 379 15.91 1.48 -5.24
CA ASN A 379 16.92 0.48 -4.92
C ASN A 379 16.90 -0.63 -5.97
N THR A 380 17.78 -1.61 -5.86
CA THR A 380 17.82 -2.75 -6.81
C THR A 380 17.41 -4.04 -6.11
N LEU A 381 16.36 -3.98 -5.28
CA LEU A 381 15.94 -5.10 -4.46
C LEU A 381 15.66 -6.39 -5.26
N PRO A 382 14.96 -6.37 -6.42
CA PRO A 382 14.81 -7.58 -7.22
C PRO A 382 16.15 -8.20 -7.65
N ARG A 383 17.14 -7.40 -8.06
CA ARG A 383 18.50 -7.90 -8.37
C ARG A 383 19.16 -8.52 -7.15
N PHE A 384 18.98 -7.92 -5.97
CA PHE A 384 19.53 -8.44 -4.72
C PHE A 384 18.92 -9.80 -4.34
N ILE A 385 17.61 -9.99 -4.57
CA ILE A 385 16.91 -11.24 -4.22
C ILE A 385 17.15 -12.34 -5.25
N TYR A 386 17.05 -12.03 -6.54
CA TYR A 386 16.98 -13.03 -7.62
C TYR A 386 18.23 -13.11 -8.49
N GLY A 387 19.21 -12.24 -8.27
CA GLY A 387 20.43 -12.17 -9.05
C GLY A 387 21.63 -11.79 -8.19
N LYS A 388 22.44 -10.86 -8.69
CA LYS A 388 23.61 -10.34 -8.00
C LYS A 388 23.70 -8.84 -8.21
N LEU A 389 23.95 -8.10 -7.13
CA LEU A 389 24.19 -6.68 -7.17
C LEU A 389 25.57 -6.40 -7.80
N ASP A 390 25.66 -5.48 -8.77
CA ASP A 390 26.96 -4.95 -9.19
C ASP A 390 27.38 -3.84 -8.23
N THR A 391 28.40 -4.12 -7.43
CA THR A 391 28.92 -3.18 -6.42
C THR A 391 29.74 -2.03 -7.03
N ASN A 392 29.97 -2.04 -8.35
CA ASN A 392 30.64 -0.97 -9.09
C ASN A 392 29.66 0.06 -9.68
N GLU A 393 28.36 -0.21 -9.65
CA GLU A 393 27.30 0.69 -10.11
C GLU A 393 26.55 1.33 -8.94
N TYR A 394 25.89 2.46 -9.19
CA TYR A 394 25.00 3.07 -8.20
C TYR A 394 23.69 2.26 -8.12
N ASN A 395 23.44 1.67 -6.97
CA ASN A 395 22.33 0.75 -6.71
C ASN A 395 21.18 1.41 -5.96
N PHE A 396 21.48 2.42 -5.14
CA PHE A 396 20.50 3.05 -4.26
C PHE A 396 20.50 4.55 -4.49
N ARG A 397 19.32 5.17 -4.62
CA ARG A 397 19.20 6.62 -4.84
C ARG A 397 18.05 7.20 -4.05
N ILE A 398 18.26 8.39 -3.51
CA ILE A 398 17.19 9.26 -3.03
C ILE A 398 17.01 10.34 -4.07
N LEU A 399 15.81 10.43 -4.62
CA LEU A 399 15.43 11.43 -5.61
C LEU A 399 14.39 12.37 -5.01
N ARG A 400 14.38 13.63 -5.46
CA ARG A 400 13.40 14.60 -5.01
C ARG A 400 12.94 15.54 -6.11
N GLY A 401 11.74 16.08 -5.98
CA GLY A 401 11.26 17.12 -6.90
C GLY A 401 10.06 17.88 -6.35
N ASN A 402 9.92 19.14 -6.77
CA ASN A 402 8.81 19.97 -6.36
C ASN A 402 7.50 19.46 -6.98
N THR A 403 6.47 19.23 -6.17
CA THR A 403 5.21 18.63 -6.63
C THR A 403 4.53 19.47 -7.71
N LYS A 404 4.54 20.81 -7.59
CA LYS A 404 3.91 21.72 -8.55
C LYS A 404 4.64 21.73 -9.89
N GLU A 405 5.97 21.78 -9.88
CA GLU A 405 6.75 21.77 -11.11
C GLU A 405 6.64 20.41 -11.83
N LEU A 406 6.63 19.30 -11.07
CA LEU A 406 6.50 17.95 -11.63
C LEU A 406 5.18 17.73 -12.36
N ILE A 407 4.07 18.26 -11.84
CA ILE A 407 2.75 18.08 -12.46
C ILE A 407 2.41 19.12 -13.52
N LYS A 408 3.20 20.19 -13.65
CA LYS A 408 2.95 21.28 -14.60
C LYS A 408 2.88 20.77 -16.04
N GLY A 409 1.85 21.14 -16.77
CA GLY A 409 1.60 20.69 -18.14
C GLY A 409 1.18 19.22 -18.26
N THR A 410 0.96 18.51 -17.16
CA THR A 410 0.47 17.12 -17.15
C THR A 410 -1.04 17.08 -16.92
N VAL A 411 -1.65 15.90 -17.10
CA VAL A 411 -3.06 15.65 -16.78
C VAL A 411 -3.38 15.84 -15.29
N CYS A 412 -2.36 15.86 -14.42
CA CYS A 412 -2.50 16.02 -12.98
C CYS A 412 -2.57 17.49 -12.55
N GLU A 413 -2.17 18.42 -13.42
CA GLU A 413 -2.19 19.86 -13.10
C GLU A 413 -3.62 20.32 -12.76
N PRO A 414 -3.84 20.98 -11.61
CA PRO A 414 -5.15 21.53 -11.28
C PRO A 414 -5.59 22.55 -12.34
N LYS A 415 -6.65 22.24 -13.08
CA LYS A 415 -7.27 23.21 -13.98
C LYS A 415 -7.95 24.29 -13.14
N HIS A 416 -7.45 25.51 -13.20
CA HIS A 416 -8.17 26.68 -12.69
C HIS A 416 -9.38 26.95 -13.60
N PHE A 417 -10.50 26.29 -13.32
CA PHE A 417 -11.77 26.68 -13.93
C PHE A 417 -12.19 28.02 -13.32
N ALA A 418 -12.19 29.07 -14.14
CA ALA A 418 -12.91 30.30 -13.81
C ALA A 418 -14.34 29.94 -13.41
N HIS A 419 -14.77 30.41 -12.25
CA HIS A 419 -16.11 30.17 -11.69
C HIS A 419 -17.19 30.43 -12.74
N GLY A 420 -17.92 29.39 -13.15
CA GLY A 420 -19.00 29.55 -14.10
C GLY A 420 -19.53 28.25 -14.70
N ARG A 421 -20.12 27.39 -13.85
CA ARG A 421 -21.37 26.65 -14.12
C ARG A 421 -21.63 25.69 -12.97
N LYS A 422 -22.72 25.95 -12.23
CA LYS A 422 -23.35 24.94 -11.39
C LYS A 422 -23.77 23.80 -12.31
N VAL A 423 -23.27 22.60 -12.04
CA VAL A 423 -23.85 21.38 -12.58
C VAL A 423 -24.86 20.94 -11.53
N GLU A 424 -26.14 21.01 -11.89
CA GLU A 424 -27.23 20.40 -11.11
C GLU A 424 -27.03 18.89 -11.14
N HIS A 425 -27.00 18.28 -9.95
CA HIS A 425 -27.09 16.84 -9.80
C HIS A 425 -28.56 16.45 -9.93
N ASP A 426 -28.92 15.83 -11.06
CA ASP A 426 -30.17 15.08 -11.18
C ASP A 426 -30.08 13.82 -10.32
N ASN A 427 -30.83 13.81 -9.22
CA ASN A 427 -31.09 12.63 -8.42
C ASN A 427 -32.16 11.80 -9.14
N HIS A 428 -31.75 10.76 -9.87
CA HIS A 428 -32.65 9.65 -10.17
C HIS A 428 -32.46 8.56 -9.11
N GLU A 429 -33.24 8.65 -8.03
CA GLU A 429 -33.61 7.48 -7.24
C GLU A 429 -34.49 6.58 -8.14
N GLN A 430 -33.98 5.40 -8.48
CA GLN A 430 -34.82 4.31 -8.93
C GLN A 430 -35.18 3.47 -7.71
N ASP A 431 -36.42 3.62 -7.25
CA ASP A 431 -37.04 2.71 -6.30
C ASP A 431 -37.13 1.31 -6.93
N VAL A 432 -36.35 0.37 -6.38
CA VAL A 432 -36.49 -1.05 -6.68
C VAL A 432 -37.69 -1.58 -5.91
N VAL A 433 -38.83 -1.67 -6.58
CA VAL A 433 -40.04 -2.34 -6.08
C VAL A 433 -39.83 -3.86 -6.16
N PHE A 434 -39.77 -4.53 -5.01
CA PHE A 434 -39.82 -5.99 -4.95
C PHE A 434 -41.26 -6.46 -5.23
N PRO A 435 -41.48 -7.48 -6.09
CA PRO A 435 -42.79 -8.09 -6.23
C PRO A 435 -43.17 -8.82 -4.94
N GLY A 436 -44.29 -8.40 -4.36
CA GLY A 436 -44.89 -9.00 -3.17
C GLY A 436 -45.45 -10.41 -3.43
N ASP A 437 -45.26 -11.24 -2.42
CA ASP A 437 -46.18 -12.22 -1.85
C ASP A 437 -47.13 -12.97 -2.78
N ILE A 438 -46.78 -14.24 -3.02
CA ILE A 438 -47.78 -15.31 -3.09
C ILE A 438 -47.17 -16.48 -2.31
N PHE A 439 -47.78 -16.87 -1.19
CA PHE A 439 -48.34 -18.20 -0.91
C PHE A 439 -48.71 -18.33 0.58
N HIS A 440 -50.00 -18.55 0.79
CA HIS A 440 -50.65 -18.86 2.05
C HIS A 440 -50.28 -20.26 2.57
N GLU A 441 -50.19 -20.33 3.90
CA GLU A 441 -50.49 -21.44 4.84
C GLU A 441 -49.97 -22.86 4.53
N MET A 442 -49.19 -23.42 5.47
CA MET A 442 -49.43 -24.73 6.09
C MET A 442 -48.46 -24.99 7.26
N SER A 443 -49.04 -25.11 8.47
CA SER A 443 -48.57 -25.71 9.73
C SER A 443 -47.07 -25.69 10.06
N GLU A 444 -46.68 -24.74 10.92
CA GLU A 444 -45.60 -24.88 11.89
C GLU A 444 -46.02 -25.94 12.91
N ASP A 445 -45.31 -27.07 13.00
CA ASP A 445 -45.25 -27.91 14.23
C ASP A 445 -44.25 -29.07 14.11
N ASN A 446 -43.24 -28.98 13.22
CA ASN A 446 -42.18 -29.99 13.17
C ASN A 446 -40.83 -29.36 12.82
N GLU A 447 -40.00 -29.09 13.85
CA GLU A 447 -38.64 -28.54 13.68
C GLU A 447 -37.74 -29.43 12.79
N GLU A 448 -38.14 -30.68 12.53
CA GLU A 448 -37.42 -31.63 11.68
C GLU A 448 -37.54 -31.34 10.17
N PHE A 449 -38.60 -30.67 9.69
CA PHE A 449 -38.76 -30.32 8.27
C PHE A 449 -39.39 -28.95 8.04
N ILE A 450 -38.62 -28.04 7.43
CA ILE A 450 -39.07 -26.70 7.04
C ILE A 450 -38.88 -26.58 5.52
N PRO A 451 -39.95 -26.63 4.71
CA PRO A 451 -39.87 -26.69 3.25
C PRO A 451 -38.96 -25.61 2.64
N TYR A 452 -39.11 -24.36 3.07
CA TYR A 452 -38.34 -23.21 2.55
C TYR A 452 -36.84 -23.27 2.82
N ASN A 453 -36.40 -24.10 3.78
CA ASN A 453 -34.98 -24.25 4.10
C ASN A 453 -34.29 -25.32 3.23
N ASN A 454 -35.05 -26.16 2.51
CA ASN A 454 -34.52 -27.28 1.74
C ASN A 454 -34.18 -26.87 0.30
N VAL A 455 -33.09 -26.13 0.12
CA VAL A 455 -32.62 -25.65 -1.19
C VAL A 455 -31.63 -26.64 -1.83
N PRO A 456 -31.96 -27.26 -2.99
CA PRO A 456 -31.03 -28.08 -3.75
C PRO A 456 -29.82 -27.28 -4.25
N MET A 457 -28.61 -27.81 -4.08
CA MET A 457 -27.37 -27.10 -4.43
C MET A 457 -26.53 -27.80 -5.50
N SER A 458 -26.61 -29.12 -5.60
CA SER A 458 -25.89 -29.90 -6.61
C SER A 458 -26.72 -31.09 -7.04
N VAL A 459 -26.46 -31.54 -8.27
CA VAL A 459 -27.06 -32.73 -8.84
C VAL A 459 -25.99 -33.58 -9.54
N ALA A 460 -26.01 -34.88 -9.31
CA ALA A 460 -25.21 -35.87 -10.01
C ALA A 460 -26.14 -36.92 -10.62
N HIS A 461 -25.92 -37.27 -11.88
CA HIS A 461 -26.71 -38.29 -12.57
C HIS A 461 -26.03 -39.66 -12.49
N TYR A 462 -26.75 -40.68 -12.05
CA TYR A 462 -26.28 -42.05 -12.04
C TYR A 462 -27.42 -43.03 -12.36
N LYS A 463 -27.32 -43.70 -13.51
CA LYS A 463 -28.35 -44.61 -14.04
C LYS A 463 -29.72 -43.93 -14.11
N ASP A 464 -30.71 -44.45 -13.41
CA ASP A 464 -32.10 -43.98 -13.34
C ASP A 464 -32.32 -42.98 -12.19
N LYS A 465 -31.25 -42.40 -11.64
CA LYS A 465 -31.30 -41.51 -10.47
C LYS A 465 -30.57 -40.19 -10.70
N LEU A 466 -31.19 -39.11 -10.22
CA LEU A 466 -30.51 -37.85 -9.93
C LEU A 466 -30.24 -37.81 -8.43
N ILE A 467 -28.97 -37.79 -8.04
CA ILE A 467 -28.52 -37.60 -6.67
C ILE A 467 -28.39 -36.10 -6.41
N ILE A 468 -29.11 -35.57 -5.43
CA ILE A 468 -29.27 -34.14 -5.17
C ILE A 468 -28.76 -33.84 -3.76
N THR A 469 -27.93 -32.81 -3.61
CA THR A 469 -27.47 -32.34 -2.31
C THR A 469 -28.32 -31.17 -1.80
N VAL A 470 -28.66 -31.21 -0.51
CA VAL A 470 -29.41 -30.17 0.20
C VAL A 470 -28.69 -29.88 1.53
N PRO A 471 -27.71 -28.96 1.58
CA PRO A 471 -26.89 -28.77 2.77
C PRO A 471 -27.69 -28.18 3.94
N ARG A 472 -27.39 -28.62 5.16
CA ARG A 472 -28.02 -28.10 6.39
C ARG A 472 -27.51 -26.71 6.76
N ARG A 473 -28.01 -25.68 6.08
CA ARG A 473 -27.68 -24.27 6.37
C ARG A 473 -28.65 -23.61 7.36
N LYS A 474 -29.82 -24.23 7.57
CA LYS A 474 -30.88 -23.82 8.49
C LYS A 474 -31.54 -25.07 9.12
N PRO A 475 -32.27 -24.96 10.24
CA PRO A 475 -33.08 -26.04 10.79
C PRO A 475 -34.11 -26.60 9.79
N GLY A 476 -34.66 -27.77 10.06
CA GLY A 476 -35.71 -28.36 9.22
C GLY A 476 -35.23 -28.98 7.91
N ILE A 477 -33.97 -29.43 7.85
CA ILE A 477 -33.39 -30.10 6.66
C ILE A 477 -33.11 -31.57 7.02
N PRO A 478 -34.06 -32.49 6.74
CA PRO A 478 -34.00 -33.86 7.23
C PRO A 478 -32.89 -34.68 6.57
N SER A 479 -32.50 -34.35 5.34
CA SER A 479 -31.52 -35.14 4.58
C SER A 479 -30.64 -34.29 3.68
N THR A 480 -29.31 -34.49 3.80
CA THR A 480 -28.31 -33.73 3.04
C THR A 480 -28.04 -34.29 1.66
N LEU A 481 -28.27 -35.58 1.48
CA LEU A 481 -28.05 -36.28 0.23
C LEU A 481 -29.32 -37.03 -0.11
N ASN A 482 -29.87 -36.74 -1.27
CA ASN A 482 -31.15 -37.24 -1.71
C ASN A 482 -31.05 -37.81 -3.11
N TYR A 483 -32.06 -38.56 -3.55
CA TYR A 483 -32.19 -38.94 -4.93
C TYR A 483 -33.65 -38.85 -5.40
N VAL A 484 -33.82 -38.64 -6.71
CA VAL A 484 -35.09 -38.76 -7.43
C VAL A 484 -34.89 -39.64 -8.65
N SER A 485 -35.95 -40.30 -9.13
CA SER A 485 -35.87 -41.10 -10.35
C SER A 485 -35.89 -40.21 -11.60
N THR A 486 -35.14 -40.57 -12.63
CA THR A 486 -35.20 -39.90 -13.95
C THR A 486 -36.35 -40.40 -14.82
N ASN A 487 -37.02 -41.49 -14.43
CA ASN A 487 -38.13 -42.09 -15.18
C ASN A 487 -39.49 -41.46 -14.81
N LEU A 488 -39.54 -40.12 -14.73
CA LEU A 488 -40.73 -39.38 -14.35
C LEU A 488 -41.22 -38.49 -15.50
N PRO A 489 -42.53 -38.21 -15.57
CA PRO A 489 -43.06 -37.29 -16.58
C PRO A 489 -42.38 -35.92 -16.53
N GLN A 490 -42.15 -35.34 -17.70
CA GLN A 490 -41.58 -33.99 -17.83
C GLN A 490 -42.48 -32.97 -17.11
N GLY A 491 -41.87 -32.07 -16.32
CA GLY A 491 -42.59 -31.08 -15.51
C GLY A 491 -43.09 -31.59 -14.16
N SER A 492 -42.80 -32.84 -13.78
CA SER A 492 -43.11 -33.36 -12.44
C SER A 492 -42.20 -32.74 -11.36
N SER A 493 -42.71 -32.63 -10.14
CA SER A 493 -41.98 -32.17 -8.94
C SER A 493 -41.81 -33.33 -7.95
N PRO A 494 -40.89 -34.28 -8.20
CA PRO A 494 -40.74 -35.46 -7.34
C PRO A 494 -40.21 -35.13 -5.95
N SER A 495 -40.69 -35.86 -4.96
CA SER A 495 -40.16 -35.80 -3.59
C SER A 495 -38.72 -36.32 -3.54
N LEU A 496 -37.86 -35.55 -2.88
CA LEU A 496 -36.49 -35.95 -2.56
C LEU A 496 -36.50 -37.14 -1.59
N ARG A 497 -35.78 -38.21 -1.94
CA ARG A 497 -35.63 -39.40 -1.07
C ARG A 497 -34.24 -39.43 -0.47
N PRO A 498 -34.05 -39.58 0.85
CA PRO A 498 -32.73 -39.69 1.46
C PRO A 498 -31.88 -40.80 0.83
N TYR A 499 -30.60 -40.52 0.61
CA TYR A 499 -29.62 -41.45 0.04
C TYR A 499 -28.42 -41.61 1.00
N PRO A 500 -27.96 -42.84 1.28
CA PRO A 500 -28.56 -44.11 0.88
C PRO A 500 -29.90 -44.40 1.59
N ASP A 501 -30.11 -43.82 2.78
CA ASP A 501 -31.33 -43.95 3.57
C ASP A 501 -31.48 -42.78 4.57
N ALA A 502 -32.65 -42.70 5.21
CA ALA A 502 -32.96 -41.66 6.18
C ALA A 502 -32.13 -41.77 7.48
N LYS A 503 -31.75 -42.99 7.88
CA LYS A 503 -30.97 -43.25 9.10
C LYS A 503 -29.56 -42.66 8.98
N THR A 504 -28.92 -42.87 7.84
CA THR A 504 -27.58 -42.36 7.52
C THR A 504 -27.57 -40.83 7.45
N ASN A 505 -28.69 -40.24 7.02
CA ASN A 505 -28.84 -38.79 6.98
C ASN A 505 -29.25 -38.21 8.33
N LYS A 506 -29.73 -38.97 9.31
CA LYS A 506 -30.23 -38.41 10.57
C LYS A 506 -29.11 -37.67 11.32
N LEU A 507 -29.39 -36.44 11.76
CA LEU A 507 -28.52 -35.75 12.70
C LEU A 507 -28.63 -36.45 14.06
N HIS A 508 -27.50 -36.95 14.57
CA HIS A 508 -27.37 -37.25 15.99
C HIS A 508 -26.97 -35.94 16.66
N VAL A 509 -27.92 -35.35 17.40
CA VAL A 509 -27.67 -34.19 18.26
C VAL A 509 -27.14 -34.68 19.59
#